data_AF-A0A7S9CC13-F1
#
_entry.id   AF-A0A7S9CC13-F1
#
_cell.length_a   1.000
_cell.length_b   1.000
_cell.length_c   1.000
_cell.angle_alpha   90.00
_cell.angle_beta   90.00
_cell.angle_gamma   90.00
#
_symmetry.space_group_name_H-M   'P 1'
#
loop_
_entity.id
_entity.type
_entity.pdbx_description
1 polymer ?
#
loop_
_entity_poly.entity_id
_entity_poly.type
_entity_poly.pdbx_seq_one_letter_code
_entity_poly.pdbx_strand_id
1 'polypeptide(L)'
;MMNVQVIADYLRNLHVQRDVAVAAYWLEEAASRSELVSQLSALLSDLPVLIAAVPKGAFDDPNGIIDDLAKTISDNAEWFGEEKRTAITRDEKFSLVLVSKRALDVPQLSSPVTLPDWFPQWPGELLTVTIKSVTDAIDISFASADIPVASINASLHALESALCARLDSVLRRAPTAAASLRARLGGSKGPVDLIQLISQSEEKRRSVAPADFRPGGSASGEYLVSRLFSQWWECSHKDLHRLAVDIAEALDIHTGSKVEAQHSLASLLTRTVRPKLAETPPGVTLARNAIVSLAHAIQFTNAVHHAGDYPNFPAALTISYAKDLSRSCKRAADALSTLA
;
A
#
# COMPACT_ATOMS: atom_id res chain seq x y z
N MET A 1 -0.96 -7.43 6.89
CA MET A 1 -1.63 -7.13 8.16
C MET A 1 -1.34 -5.68 8.48
N MET A 2 -2.39 -4.93 8.82
CA MET A 2 -2.27 -3.58 9.37
C MET A 2 -1.94 -3.70 10.86
N ASN A 3 -1.27 -2.70 11.43
CA ASN A 3 -0.92 -2.67 12.83
C ASN A 3 -2.18 -2.70 13.69
N VAL A 4 -2.25 -3.62 14.64
CA VAL A 4 -3.41 -3.81 15.50
C VAL A 4 -3.72 -2.57 16.34
N GLN A 5 -2.71 -1.77 16.69
CA GLN A 5 -2.91 -0.52 17.42
C GLN A 5 -3.67 0.51 16.57
N VAL A 6 -3.35 0.62 15.28
CA VAL A 6 -4.05 1.52 14.35
C VAL A 6 -5.52 1.12 14.23
N ILE A 7 -5.79 -0.18 14.13
CA ILE A 7 -7.16 -0.71 14.10
C ILE A 7 -7.88 -0.39 15.43
N ALA A 8 -7.24 -0.62 16.57
CA ALA A 8 -7.81 -0.36 17.89
C ALA A 8 -8.13 1.12 18.10
N ASP A 9 -7.22 2.03 17.73
CA ASP A 9 -7.42 3.48 17.84
C ASP A 9 -8.60 3.95 16.96
N TYR A 10 -8.72 3.41 15.76
CA TYR A 10 -9.85 3.69 14.87
C TYR A 10 -11.17 3.19 15.45
N LEU A 11 -11.22 1.94 15.94
CA LEU A 11 -12.42 1.35 16.55
C LEU A 11 -12.82 2.10 17.83
N ARG A 12 -11.85 2.54 18.63
CA ARG A 12 -12.06 3.40 19.80
C ARG A 12 -12.71 4.72 19.42
N ASN A 13 -12.21 5.37 18.37
CA ASN A 13 -12.81 6.62 17.88
C ASN A 13 -14.23 6.41 17.37
N LEU A 14 -14.47 5.35 16.58
CA LEU A 14 -15.82 4.99 16.12
C LEU A 14 -16.77 4.74 17.28
N HIS A 15 -16.31 4.03 18.31
CA HIS A 15 -17.08 3.83 19.52
C HIS A 15 -17.43 5.17 20.15
N VAL A 16 -16.47 6.03 20.46
CA VAL A 16 -16.76 7.31 21.14
C VAL A 16 -17.72 8.19 20.33
N GLN A 17 -17.53 8.28 19.01
CA GLN A 17 -18.24 9.20 18.12
C GLN A 17 -19.61 8.71 17.65
N ARG A 18 -19.98 7.45 17.88
CA ARG A 18 -21.26 6.92 17.40
C ARG A 18 -22.46 7.67 18.00
N ASP A 19 -23.50 7.72 17.19
CA ASP A 19 -24.81 8.32 17.46
C ASP A 19 -25.90 7.29 17.78
N VAL A 20 -25.56 6.00 17.77
CA VAL A 20 -26.47 4.89 18.06
C VAL A 20 -26.06 4.13 19.32
N ALA A 21 -27.05 3.62 20.06
CA ALA A 21 -26.82 2.84 21.29
C ALA A 21 -25.99 1.57 21.02
N VAL A 22 -26.34 0.84 19.96
CA VAL A 22 -25.65 -0.39 19.53
C VAL A 22 -25.07 -0.20 18.13
N ALA A 23 -23.75 -0.30 18.01
CA ALA A 23 -23.06 -0.30 16.72
C ALA A 23 -22.41 -1.64 16.43
N ALA A 24 -22.48 -2.10 15.18
CA ALA A 24 -21.79 -3.30 14.72
C ALA A 24 -20.83 -2.94 13.58
N TYR A 25 -19.60 -3.42 13.66
CA TYR A 25 -18.54 -3.17 12.70
C TYR A 25 -18.01 -4.49 12.15
N TRP A 26 -17.76 -4.54 10.85
CA TRP A 26 -17.16 -5.70 10.18
C TRP A 26 -15.72 -5.41 9.82
N LEU A 27 -14.82 -6.27 10.30
CA LEU A 27 -13.38 -6.18 10.05
C LEU A 27 -12.92 -7.46 9.35
N GLU A 28 -12.37 -7.29 8.15
CA GLU A 28 -11.81 -8.40 7.37
C GLU A 28 -10.33 -8.62 7.73
N GLU A 29 -10.00 -9.85 8.12
CA GLU A 29 -8.64 -10.31 8.37
C GLU A 29 -8.44 -11.73 7.83
N ALA A 30 -7.62 -11.84 6.79
CA ALA A 30 -7.36 -13.10 6.08
C ALA A 30 -6.46 -14.07 6.87
N ALA A 31 -5.59 -13.56 7.75
CA ALA A 31 -4.61 -14.36 8.47
C ALA A 31 -5.20 -15.04 9.73
N SER A 32 -4.85 -14.55 10.91
CA SER A 32 -5.17 -15.16 12.21
C SER A 32 -6.26 -14.37 12.93
N ARG A 33 -7.53 -14.71 12.67
CA ARG A 33 -8.68 -14.06 13.31
C ARG A 33 -8.63 -14.14 14.83
N SER A 34 -8.25 -15.30 15.38
CA SER A 34 -8.20 -15.52 16.83
C SER A 34 -7.15 -14.65 17.51
N GLU A 35 -6.00 -14.47 16.86
CA GLU A 35 -4.94 -13.60 17.36
C GLU A 35 -5.36 -12.13 17.32
N LEU A 36 -5.95 -11.68 16.20
CA LEU A 36 -6.45 -10.32 16.07
C LEU A 36 -7.56 -10.03 17.09
N VAL A 37 -8.51 -10.96 17.29
CA VAL A 37 -9.55 -10.86 18.31
C VAL A 37 -8.94 -10.72 19.69
N SER A 38 -7.95 -11.56 20.05
CA SER A 38 -7.29 -11.51 21.35
C SER A 38 -6.57 -10.17 21.57
N GLN A 39 -5.82 -9.69 20.59
CA GLN A 39 -5.08 -8.44 20.68
C GLN A 39 -6.02 -7.23 20.78
N LEU A 40 -7.04 -7.15 19.93
CA LEU A 40 -8.03 -6.06 19.98
C LEU A 40 -8.84 -6.09 21.29
N SER A 41 -9.21 -7.26 21.79
CA SER A 41 -9.91 -7.39 23.08
C SER A 41 -9.07 -6.85 24.23
N ALA A 42 -7.75 -7.08 24.20
CA ALA A 42 -6.85 -6.54 25.21
C ALA A 42 -6.69 -5.01 25.09
N LEU A 43 -6.57 -4.47 23.87
CA LEU A 43 -6.38 -3.03 23.64
C LEU A 43 -7.65 -2.18 23.86
N LEU A 44 -8.82 -2.81 23.80
CA LEU A 44 -10.13 -2.18 23.98
C LEU A 44 -10.83 -2.65 25.27
N SER A 45 -10.09 -3.27 26.19
CA SER A 45 -10.65 -3.87 27.40
C SER A 45 -11.30 -2.86 28.35
N ASP A 46 -10.95 -1.58 28.24
CA ASP A 46 -11.52 -0.48 29.01
C ASP A 46 -12.87 0.02 28.45
N LEU A 47 -13.28 -0.42 27.26
CA LEU A 47 -14.51 0.02 26.61
C LEU A 47 -15.55 -1.10 26.52
N PRO A 48 -16.85 -0.76 26.42
CA PRO A 48 -17.90 -1.72 26.11
C PRO A 48 -17.91 -2.08 24.61
N VAL A 49 -16.79 -2.63 24.13
CA VAL A 49 -16.59 -3.12 22.76
C VAL A 49 -16.31 -4.62 22.80
N LEU A 50 -17.26 -5.43 22.32
CA LEU A 50 -17.06 -6.86 22.14
C LEU A 50 -16.35 -7.11 20.81
N ILE A 51 -15.26 -7.88 20.84
CA ILE A 51 -14.57 -8.34 19.62
C ILE A 51 -14.86 -9.83 19.46
N ALA A 52 -15.51 -10.21 18.36
CA ALA A 52 -15.95 -11.59 18.12
C ALA A 52 -15.43 -12.13 16.79
N ALA A 53 -14.90 -13.35 16.79
CA ALA A 53 -14.57 -14.05 15.56
C ALA A 53 -15.85 -14.57 14.90
N VAL A 54 -16.05 -14.27 13.61
CA VAL A 54 -17.20 -14.78 12.85
C VAL A 54 -17.01 -16.28 12.55
N PRO A 55 -17.93 -17.16 12.98
CA PRO A 55 -17.87 -18.58 12.65
C PRO A 55 -17.97 -18.83 11.13
N LYS A 56 -17.51 -19.99 10.67
CA LYS A 56 -17.71 -20.39 9.26
C LYS A 56 -19.21 -20.66 9.04
N GLY A 57 -19.79 -20.06 8.00
CA GLY A 57 -21.21 -20.25 7.66
C GLY A 57 -22.17 -19.25 8.31
N ALA A 58 -21.66 -18.34 9.16
CA ALA A 58 -22.44 -17.26 9.75
C ALA A 58 -22.34 -16.00 8.88
N PHE A 59 -23.40 -15.19 8.88
CA PHE A 59 -23.56 -13.98 8.08
C PHE A 59 -23.52 -14.24 6.56
N ASP A 60 -23.93 -15.44 6.13
CA ASP A 60 -24.01 -15.84 4.72
C ASP A 60 -25.47 -15.76 4.16
N ASP A 61 -26.49 -15.68 5.02
CA ASP A 61 -27.91 -15.51 4.62
C ASP A 61 -28.36 -14.05 4.81
N PRO A 62 -28.72 -13.33 3.73
CA PRO A 62 -29.22 -11.96 3.81
C PRO A 62 -30.37 -11.76 4.79
N ASN A 63 -31.26 -12.75 4.96
CA ASN A 63 -32.43 -12.65 5.83
C ASN A 63 -32.13 -12.97 7.30
N GLY A 64 -30.99 -13.62 7.58
CA GLY A 64 -30.59 -14.10 8.90
C GLY A 64 -29.50 -13.27 9.57
N ILE A 65 -29.08 -12.15 8.99
CA ILE A 65 -27.93 -11.37 9.49
C ILE A 65 -28.12 -10.88 10.94
N ILE A 66 -29.31 -10.43 11.29
CA ILE A 66 -29.59 -9.96 12.66
C ILE A 66 -29.77 -11.14 13.62
N ASP A 67 -30.25 -12.30 13.15
CA ASP A 67 -30.25 -13.54 13.96
C ASP A 67 -28.82 -13.97 14.28
N ASP A 68 -27.91 -13.94 13.29
CA ASP A 68 -26.49 -14.23 13.48
C ASP A 68 -25.81 -13.23 14.42
N LEU A 69 -26.21 -11.95 14.37
CA LEU A 69 -25.75 -10.93 15.30
C LEU A 69 -26.21 -11.23 16.73
N ALA A 70 -27.50 -11.52 16.93
CA ALA A 70 -28.07 -11.86 18.24
C ALA A 70 -27.46 -13.16 18.80
N LYS A 71 -27.23 -14.14 17.94
CA LYS A 71 -26.51 -15.37 18.27
C LYS A 71 -25.07 -15.10 18.66
N THR A 72 -24.37 -14.22 17.94
CA THR A 72 -22.99 -13.82 18.30
C THR A 72 -22.95 -13.18 19.68
N ILE A 73 -23.92 -12.32 20.03
CA ILE A 73 -24.06 -11.77 21.39
C ILE A 73 -24.29 -12.90 22.39
N SER A 74 -25.20 -13.83 22.07
CA SER A 74 -25.58 -14.95 22.94
C SER A 74 -24.40 -15.89 23.24
N ASP A 75 -23.61 -16.22 22.22
CA ASP A 75 -22.44 -17.09 22.31
C ASP A 75 -21.30 -16.44 23.12
N ASN A 76 -21.36 -15.12 23.35
CA ASN A 76 -20.38 -14.35 24.13
C ASN A 76 -20.95 -13.86 25.48
N ALA A 77 -21.95 -14.55 26.05
CA ALA A 77 -22.60 -14.17 27.31
C ALA A 77 -21.60 -13.92 28.47
N GLU A 78 -20.52 -14.72 28.56
CA GLU A 78 -19.50 -14.57 29.61
C GLU A 78 -18.75 -13.23 29.56
N TRP A 79 -18.63 -12.62 28.38
CA TRP A 79 -18.01 -11.30 28.22
C TRP A 79 -18.84 -10.20 28.90
N PHE A 80 -20.17 -10.39 28.98
CA PHE A 80 -21.10 -9.47 29.64
C PHE A 80 -21.11 -9.65 31.16
N GLY A 81 -19.93 -9.64 31.78
CA GLY A 81 -19.80 -9.54 33.23
C GLY A 81 -20.52 -8.29 33.79
N GLU A 82 -20.67 -8.24 35.12
CA GLU A 82 -21.36 -7.13 35.81
C GLU A 82 -20.79 -5.77 35.41
N GLU A 83 -19.46 -5.61 35.44
CA GLU A 83 -18.76 -4.37 35.08
C GLU A 83 -19.13 -3.89 33.67
N LYS A 84 -19.10 -4.78 32.68
CA LYS A 84 -19.44 -4.44 31.28
C LYS A 84 -20.91 -4.06 31.13
N ARG A 85 -21.82 -4.80 31.77
CA ARG A 85 -23.25 -4.47 31.75
C ARG A 85 -23.51 -3.12 32.38
N THR A 86 -22.92 -2.83 33.53
CA THR A 86 -23.01 -1.52 34.18
C THR A 86 -22.48 -0.40 33.31
N ALA A 87 -21.32 -0.59 32.65
CA ALA A 87 -20.77 0.40 31.73
C ALA A 87 -21.69 0.66 30.53
N ILE A 88 -22.22 -0.39 29.91
CA ILE A 88 -23.16 -0.28 28.78
C ILE A 88 -24.42 0.49 29.19
N THR A 89 -25.02 0.17 30.33
CA THR A 89 -26.23 0.85 30.81
C THR A 89 -25.96 2.29 31.20
N ARG A 90 -24.83 2.58 31.85
CA ARG A 90 -24.46 3.95 32.27
C ARG A 90 -24.23 4.86 31.07
N ASP A 91 -23.49 4.37 30.07
CA ASP A 91 -23.07 5.17 28.93
C ASP A 91 -24.07 5.05 27.76
N GLU A 92 -25.10 4.20 27.90
CA GLU A 92 -26.09 3.82 26.89
C GLU A 92 -25.44 3.38 25.57
N LYS A 93 -24.30 2.71 25.69
CA LYS A 93 -23.34 2.55 24.61
C LYS A 93 -22.74 1.13 24.60
N PHE A 94 -23.08 0.36 23.58
CA PHE A 94 -22.41 -0.90 23.22
C PHE A 94 -21.88 -0.91 21.77
N SER A 95 -20.75 -1.59 21.53
CA SER A 95 -20.29 -1.87 20.16
C SER A 95 -19.83 -3.30 20.01
N LEU A 96 -20.03 -3.85 18.81
CA LEU A 96 -19.56 -5.17 18.42
C LEU A 96 -18.65 -5.05 17.20
N VAL A 97 -17.51 -5.72 17.22
CA VAL A 97 -16.61 -5.86 16.08
C VAL A 97 -16.57 -7.33 15.68
N LEU A 98 -17.06 -7.59 14.48
CA LEU A 98 -17.11 -8.90 13.85
C LEU A 98 -15.86 -9.09 13.00
N VAL A 99 -14.96 -9.99 13.42
CA VAL A 99 -13.71 -10.30 12.72
C VAL A 99 -13.92 -11.50 11.81
N SER A 100 -13.89 -11.27 10.50
CA SER A 100 -14.15 -12.30 9.48
C SER A 100 -12.96 -12.49 8.54
N LYS A 101 -12.94 -13.65 7.85
CA LYS A 101 -11.97 -13.93 6.77
C LYS A 101 -12.45 -13.44 5.40
N ARG A 102 -13.67 -12.93 5.33
CA ARG A 102 -14.36 -12.54 4.11
C ARG A 102 -14.99 -11.17 4.28
N ALA A 103 -15.18 -10.46 3.19
CA ALA A 103 -16.01 -9.26 3.15
C ALA A 103 -17.47 -9.58 3.52
N LEU A 104 -18.19 -8.56 4.00
CA LEU A 104 -19.63 -8.63 4.22
C LEU A 104 -20.34 -8.28 2.92
N ASP A 105 -20.66 -9.30 2.11
CA ASP A 105 -21.18 -9.12 0.75
C ASP A 105 -22.69 -9.38 0.61
N VAL A 106 -23.40 -9.52 1.74
CA VAL A 106 -24.83 -9.85 1.79
C VAL A 106 -25.67 -8.61 2.15
N PRO A 107 -26.83 -8.40 1.48
CA PRO A 107 -27.78 -7.37 1.90
C PRO A 107 -28.25 -7.59 3.34
N GLN A 108 -28.37 -6.50 4.11
CA GLN A 108 -28.84 -6.53 5.50
C GLN A 108 -30.35 -6.38 5.58
N LEU A 109 -31.05 -7.40 5.09
CA LEU A 109 -32.50 -7.47 5.15
C LEU A 109 -32.88 -8.24 6.41
N SER A 110 -33.57 -7.62 7.36
CA SER A 110 -33.80 -8.28 8.64
C SER A 110 -35.19 -8.06 9.19
N SER A 111 -35.77 -9.13 9.72
CA SER A 111 -36.88 -9.04 10.65
C SER A 111 -36.38 -8.67 12.05
N PRO A 112 -37.22 -8.07 12.91
CA PRO A 112 -36.85 -7.83 14.31
C PRO A 112 -36.50 -9.13 15.04
N VAL A 113 -35.44 -9.09 15.84
CA VAL A 113 -34.98 -10.22 16.66
C VAL A 113 -35.02 -9.82 18.13
N THR A 114 -35.33 -10.78 19.00
CA THR A 114 -35.29 -10.57 20.46
C THR A 114 -33.90 -10.89 20.97
N LEU A 115 -33.27 -9.94 21.65
CA LEU A 115 -32.01 -10.18 22.36
C LEU A 115 -32.27 -10.93 23.67
N PRO A 116 -31.29 -11.67 24.22
CA PRO A 116 -31.47 -12.39 25.47
C PRO A 116 -31.85 -11.46 26.64
N ASP A 117 -32.69 -11.94 27.57
CA ASP A 117 -33.19 -11.15 28.71
C ASP A 117 -32.08 -10.58 29.62
N TRP A 118 -30.90 -11.22 29.62
CA TRP A 118 -29.74 -10.78 30.40
C TRP A 118 -28.94 -9.65 29.73
N PHE A 119 -29.17 -9.39 28.44
CA PHE A 119 -28.50 -8.32 27.71
C PHE A 119 -29.01 -6.96 28.18
N PRO A 120 -28.15 -5.92 28.29
CA PRO A 120 -28.58 -4.59 28.71
C PRO A 120 -29.78 -4.08 27.90
N GLN A 121 -30.75 -3.48 28.59
CA GLN A 121 -31.99 -3.00 27.99
C GLN A 121 -31.99 -1.47 27.89
N TRP A 122 -32.57 -0.96 26.80
CA TRP A 122 -32.86 0.46 26.57
C TRP A 122 -34.38 0.65 26.58
N PRO A 123 -34.97 1.06 27.72
CA PRO A 123 -36.42 1.12 27.86
C PRO A 123 -37.05 2.08 26.86
N GLY A 124 -38.06 1.62 26.12
CA GLY A 124 -38.82 2.46 25.20
C GLY A 124 -38.14 2.74 23.86
N GLU A 125 -36.98 2.15 23.60
CA GLU A 125 -36.26 2.33 22.33
C GLU A 125 -36.32 1.08 21.45
N LEU A 126 -36.51 1.29 20.14
CA LEU A 126 -36.28 0.26 19.13
C LEU A 126 -34.82 0.34 18.69
N LEU A 127 -34.01 -0.64 19.11
CA LEU A 127 -32.63 -0.73 18.69
C LEU A 127 -32.55 -1.14 17.22
N THR A 128 -31.99 -0.25 16.39
CA THR A 128 -31.69 -0.54 14.99
C THR A 128 -30.19 -0.68 14.83
N VAL A 129 -29.74 -1.80 14.24
CA VAL A 129 -28.31 -2.07 14.03
C VAL A 129 -28.06 -2.28 12.54
N THR A 130 -27.03 -1.61 12.03
CA THR A 130 -26.47 -1.85 10.71
C THR A 130 -25.01 -2.21 10.89
N ILE A 131 -24.59 -3.32 10.31
CA ILE A 131 -23.20 -3.78 10.33
C ILE A 131 -22.43 -2.97 9.28
N LYS A 132 -21.50 -2.13 9.73
CA LYS A 132 -20.68 -1.29 8.85
C LYS A 132 -19.33 -1.95 8.59
N SER A 133 -18.98 -2.21 7.33
CA SER A 133 -17.60 -2.59 7.00
C SER A 133 -16.65 -1.44 7.30
N VAL A 134 -15.57 -1.73 8.04
CA VAL A 134 -14.58 -0.73 8.43
C VAL A 134 -13.21 -0.97 7.81
N THR A 135 -12.98 -2.12 7.17
CA THR A 135 -11.67 -2.49 6.60
C THR A 135 -11.06 -1.41 5.71
N ASP A 136 -11.87 -0.81 4.83
CA ASP A 136 -11.42 0.20 3.86
C ASP A 136 -11.58 1.64 4.36
N ALA A 137 -12.17 1.83 5.55
CA ALA A 137 -12.44 3.15 6.13
C ALA A 137 -11.36 3.62 7.11
N ILE A 138 -10.40 2.74 7.44
CA ILE A 138 -9.28 3.10 8.31
C ILE A 138 -8.30 3.97 7.52
N ASP A 139 -8.14 5.21 7.94
CA ASP A 139 -7.15 6.12 7.39
C ASP A 139 -5.84 6.07 8.19
N ILE A 140 -4.70 6.20 7.50
CA ILE A 140 -3.37 6.28 8.10
C ILE A 140 -2.63 7.52 7.61
N SER A 141 -1.77 8.05 8.48
CA SER A 141 -0.74 9.01 8.09
C SER A 141 0.36 8.32 7.28
N PHE A 142 1.02 9.06 6.38
CA PHE A 142 2.23 8.58 5.71
C PHE A 142 3.39 8.28 6.68
N ALA A 143 3.35 8.77 7.92
CA ALA A 143 4.32 8.39 8.96
C ALA A 143 4.04 7.02 9.60
N SER A 144 2.95 6.33 9.20
CA SER A 144 2.59 5.05 9.80
C SER A 144 3.66 3.98 9.58
N ALA A 145 3.96 3.22 10.64
CA ALA A 145 4.85 2.07 10.60
C ALA A 145 4.34 0.93 9.71
N ASP A 146 3.07 0.95 9.32
CA ASP A 146 2.48 -0.02 8.38
C ASP A 146 2.96 0.15 6.94
N ILE A 147 3.49 1.33 6.62
CA ILE A 147 4.00 1.63 5.29
C ILE A 147 5.40 1.02 5.16
N PRO A 148 5.63 0.09 4.22
CA PRO A 148 6.89 -0.66 4.12
C PRO A 148 8.00 0.15 3.44
N VAL A 149 8.36 1.31 4.00
CA VAL A 149 9.38 2.23 3.46
C VAL A 149 10.72 1.54 3.28
N ALA A 150 11.16 0.77 4.28
CA ALA A 150 12.42 0.02 4.21
C ALA A 150 12.45 -0.95 3.02
N SER A 151 11.33 -1.58 2.68
CA SER A 151 11.22 -2.45 1.52
C SER A 151 11.22 -1.68 0.20
N ILE A 152 10.66 -0.46 0.16
CA ILE A 152 10.77 0.41 -1.02
C ILE A 152 12.23 0.83 -1.22
N ASN A 153 12.89 1.31 -0.17
CA ASN A 153 14.30 1.73 -0.20
C ASN A 153 15.22 0.59 -0.62
N ALA A 154 15.04 -0.62 -0.07
CA ALA A 154 15.84 -1.77 -0.45
C ALA A 154 15.63 -2.15 -1.93
N SER A 155 14.41 -2.05 -2.45
CA SER A 155 14.14 -2.27 -3.87
C SER A 155 14.72 -1.18 -4.78
N LEU A 156 14.72 0.09 -4.33
CA LEU A 156 15.40 1.19 -5.03
C LEU A 156 16.91 0.99 -5.05
N HIS A 157 17.50 0.52 -3.95
CA HIS A 157 18.93 0.21 -3.85
C HIS A 157 19.33 -0.91 -4.82
N ALA A 158 18.52 -1.96 -4.89
CA ALA A 158 18.71 -3.05 -5.85
C ALA A 158 18.58 -2.56 -7.30
N LEU A 159 17.60 -1.71 -7.60
CA LEU A 159 17.38 -1.15 -8.93
C LEU A 159 18.54 -0.24 -9.36
N GLU A 160 19.04 0.62 -8.47
CA GLU A 160 20.24 1.44 -8.72
C GLU A 160 21.44 0.57 -9.09
N SER A 161 21.68 -0.51 -8.32
CA SER A 161 22.78 -1.43 -8.59
C SER A 161 22.65 -2.12 -9.95
N ALA A 162 21.44 -2.61 -10.26
CA ALA A 162 21.18 -3.31 -11.53
C ALA A 162 21.32 -2.39 -12.74
N LEU A 163 20.85 -1.13 -12.63
CA LEU A 163 21.01 -0.12 -13.68
C LEU A 163 22.49 0.23 -13.89
N CYS A 164 23.24 0.47 -12.81
CA CYS A 164 24.67 0.79 -12.88
C CYS A 164 25.46 -0.35 -13.52
N ALA A 165 25.25 -1.59 -13.07
CA ALA A 165 25.93 -2.77 -13.60
C ALA A 165 25.61 -2.99 -15.09
N ARG A 166 24.33 -2.85 -15.48
CA ARG A 166 23.91 -3.02 -16.87
C ARG A 166 24.51 -1.94 -17.77
N LEU A 167 24.45 -0.67 -17.38
CA LEU A 167 25.02 0.43 -18.16
C LEU A 167 26.54 0.29 -18.30
N ASP A 168 27.27 -0.08 -17.24
CA ASP A 168 28.73 -0.30 -17.33
C ASP A 168 29.06 -1.42 -18.34
N SER A 169 28.34 -2.54 -18.28
CA SER A 169 28.50 -3.66 -19.22
C SER A 169 28.22 -3.24 -20.68
N VAL A 170 27.19 -2.44 -20.92
CA VAL A 170 26.87 -1.92 -22.27
C VAL A 170 27.93 -0.93 -22.73
N LEU A 171 28.33 0.04 -21.91
CA LEU A 171 29.30 1.07 -22.27
C LEU A 171 30.68 0.49 -22.62
N ARG A 172 31.09 -0.60 -21.97
CA ARG A 172 32.34 -1.31 -22.31
C ARG A 172 32.30 -1.95 -23.70
N ARG A 173 31.13 -2.44 -24.13
CA ARG A 173 30.95 -3.15 -25.42
C ARG A 173 30.59 -2.19 -26.56
N ALA A 174 29.77 -1.18 -26.27
CA ALA A 174 29.25 -0.20 -27.22
C ALA A 174 29.24 1.21 -26.58
N PRO A 175 30.38 1.93 -26.59
CA PRO A 175 30.52 3.23 -25.92
C PRO A 175 29.53 4.32 -26.37
N THR A 176 28.96 4.18 -27.57
CA THR A 176 28.00 5.13 -28.15
C THR A 176 26.53 4.79 -27.86
N ALA A 177 26.23 3.61 -27.31
CA ALA A 177 24.85 3.14 -27.12
C ALA A 177 24.02 4.04 -26.17
N ALA A 178 24.67 4.72 -25.23
CA ALA A 178 24.02 5.62 -24.28
C ALA A 178 24.06 7.10 -24.69
N ALA A 179 24.42 7.45 -25.93
CA ALA A 179 24.60 8.85 -26.34
C ALA A 179 23.35 9.71 -26.13
N SER A 180 22.17 9.21 -26.51
CA SER A 180 20.89 9.91 -26.31
C SER A 180 20.59 10.13 -24.83
N LEU A 181 20.79 9.10 -24.00
CA LEU A 181 20.60 9.18 -22.55
C LEU A 181 21.57 10.18 -21.90
N ARG A 182 22.86 10.19 -22.31
CA ARG A 182 23.88 11.14 -21.83
C ARG A 182 23.49 12.59 -22.08
N ALA A 183 23.06 12.88 -23.31
CA ALA A 183 22.62 14.21 -23.71
C ALA A 183 21.40 14.63 -22.87
N ARG A 184 20.44 13.72 -22.71
CA ARG A 184 19.22 13.98 -21.95
C ARG A 184 19.50 14.26 -20.47
N LEU A 185 20.28 13.41 -19.78
CA LEU A 185 20.64 13.61 -18.36
C LEU A 185 21.45 14.90 -18.12
N GLY A 186 22.12 15.40 -19.16
CA GLY A 186 22.91 16.62 -19.12
C GLY A 186 22.12 17.93 -19.25
N GLY A 187 20.97 17.86 -19.93
CA GLY A 187 20.13 19.03 -20.19
C GLY A 187 20.93 20.19 -20.80
N SER A 188 20.71 21.40 -20.29
CA SER A 188 21.38 22.62 -20.74
C SER A 188 22.87 22.71 -20.38
N LYS A 189 23.38 21.83 -19.50
CA LYS A 189 24.79 21.81 -19.06
C LYS A 189 25.69 20.95 -19.95
N GLY A 190 25.11 20.31 -20.97
CA GLY A 190 25.82 19.40 -21.86
C GLY A 190 25.90 17.96 -21.33
N PRO A 191 26.34 16.99 -22.15
CA PRO A 191 26.22 15.57 -21.85
C PRO A 191 26.91 15.14 -20.56
N VAL A 192 26.26 14.28 -19.79
CA VAL A 192 26.85 13.71 -18.56
C VAL A 192 27.92 12.67 -18.91
N ASP A 193 28.99 12.64 -18.13
CA ASP A 193 29.91 11.51 -18.08
C ASP A 193 29.27 10.36 -17.28
N LEU A 194 28.71 9.39 -18.00
CA LEU A 194 28.05 8.24 -17.38
C LEU A 194 29.04 7.31 -16.66
N ILE A 195 30.29 7.21 -17.10
CA ILE A 195 31.27 6.34 -16.45
C ILE A 195 31.58 6.89 -15.06
N GLN A 196 31.79 8.21 -14.98
CA GLN A 196 31.97 8.89 -13.70
C GLN A 196 30.72 8.78 -12.82
N LEU A 197 29.51 9.01 -13.38
CA LEU A 197 28.26 8.91 -12.63
C LEU A 197 28.04 7.50 -12.06
N ILE A 198 28.25 6.45 -12.85
CA ILE A 198 28.10 5.06 -12.42
C ILE A 198 29.08 4.74 -11.29
N SER A 199 30.34 5.17 -11.43
CA SER A 199 31.37 4.92 -10.40
C SER A 199 31.01 5.61 -9.08
N GLN A 200 30.60 6.87 -9.12
CA GLN A 200 30.15 7.64 -7.95
C GLN A 200 28.89 7.03 -7.31
N SER A 201 27.93 6.65 -8.16
CA SER A 201 26.67 6.02 -7.73
C SER A 201 26.93 4.72 -6.97
N GLU A 202 27.78 3.83 -7.52
CA GLU A 202 28.14 2.55 -6.90
C GLU A 202 28.92 2.72 -5.59
N GLU A 203 29.89 3.64 -5.54
CA GLU A 203 30.64 3.94 -4.33
C GLU A 203 29.71 4.40 -3.20
N LYS A 204 28.85 5.39 -3.50
CA LYS A 204 27.92 5.94 -2.51
C LYS A 204 26.83 4.95 -2.12
N ARG A 205 26.31 4.17 -3.06
CA ARG A 205 25.31 3.13 -2.79
C ARG A 205 25.84 2.07 -1.81
N ARG A 206 27.12 1.70 -1.92
CA ARG A 206 27.77 0.70 -1.03
C ARG A 206 27.97 1.21 0.39
N SER A 207 28.02 2.52 0.62
CA SER A 207 28.16 3.10 1.96
C SER A 207 26.83 3.25 2.70
N VAL A 208 25.69 2.95 2.06
CA VAL A 208 24.35 3.05 2.64
C VAL A 208 23.71 1.66 2.70
N ALA A 209 23.11 1.33 3.85
CA ALA A 209 22.36 0.09 4.00
C ALA A 209 21.11 0.11 3.08
N PRO A 210 20.69 -1.02 2.50
CA PRO A 210 19.57 -1.04 1.56
C PRO A 210 18.27 -0.43 2.12
N ALA A 211 17.95 -0.68 3.39
CA ALA A 211 16.75 -0.14 4.03
C ALA A 211 16.77 1.39 4.20
N ASP A 212 17.96 1.99 4.21
CA ASP A 212 18.17 3.43 4.39
C ASP A 212 18.43 4.18 3.07
N PHE A 213 18.41 3.45 1.94
CA PHE A 213 18.67 4.02 0.62
C PHE A 213 17.54 4.92 0.16
N ARG A 214 17.73 6.23 0.35
CA ARG A 214 16.78 7.28 -0.03
C ARG A 214 17.40 8.22 -1.07
N PRO A 215 17.31 7.90 -2.36
CA PRO A 215 17.79 8.80 -3.41
C PRO A 215 16.92 10.07 -3.45
N GLY A 216 17.57 11.23 -3.50
CA GLY A 216 16.87 12.51 -3.66
C GLY A 216 16.36 12.71 -5.09
N GLY A 217 15.56 13.77 -5.30
CA GLY A 217 14.97 14.08 -6.61
C GLY A 217 15.75 15.07 -7.48
N SER A 218 17.02 15.34 -7.14
CA SER A 218 17.80 16.41 -7.79
C SER A 218 18.37 16.00 -9.14
N ALA A 219 18.24 16.91 -10.12
CA ALA A 219 18.85 16.78 -11.44
C ALA A 219 20.38 16.80 -11.37
N SER A 220 20.96 17.22 -10.23
CA SER A 220 22.40 17.14 -9.91
C SER A 220 22.74 16.02 -8.92
N GLY A 221 21.83 15.07 -8.67
CA GLY A 221 22.03 13.99 -7.70
C GLY A 221 23.23 13.08 -8.01
N GLU A 222 23.75 12.44 -6.98
CA GLU A 222 24.91 11.53 -7.10
C GLU A 222 24.53 10.11 -7.52
N TYR A 223 23.24 9.78 -7.48
CA TYR A 223 22.70 8.49 -7.90
C TYR A 223 22.13 8.57 -9.32
N LEU A 224 22.28 7.48 -10.09
CA LEU A 224 21.69 7.37 -11.41
C LEU A 224 20.16 7.42 -11.33
N VAL A 225 19.54 6.71 -10.38
CA VAL A 225 18.09 6.76 -10.15
C VAL A 225 17.58 8.17 -9.82
N SER A 226 18.37 9.00 -9.12
CA SER A 226 18.02 10.41 -8.87
C SER A 226 17.97 11.22 -10.16
N ARG A 227 18.95 11.05 -11.05
CA ARG A 227 19.00 11.75 -12.35
C ARG A 227 17.85 11.31 -13.25
N LEU A 228 17.58 10.01 -13.29
CA LEU A 228 16.48 9.43 -14.04
C LEU A 228 15.13 9.93 -13.52
N PHE A 229 14.94 10.02 -12.20
CA PHE A 229 13.76 10.63 -11.60
C PHE A 229 13.56 12.07 -12.07
N SER A 230 14.60 12.91 -12.03
CA SER A 230 14.47 14.30 -12.47
C SER A 230 14.09 14.39 -13.95
N GLN A 231 14.65 13.52 -14.80
CA GLN A 231 14.25 13.45 -16.20
C GLN A 231 12.79 13.05 -16.36
N TRP A 232 12.29 12.09 -15.57
CA TRP A 232 10.87 11.74 -15.59
C TRP A 232 9.98 12.89 -15.10
N TRP A 233 10.39 13.58 -14.03
CA TRP A 233 9.64 14.68 -13.41
C TRP A 233 9.48 15.89 -14.35
N GLU A 234 10.52 16.19 -15.12
CA GLU A 234 10.52 17.26 -16.12
C GLU A 234 9.94 16.81 -17.47
N CYS A 235 9.71 15.51 -17.66
CA CYS A 235 9.24 14.96 -18.92
C CYS A 235 7.74 15.23 -19.14
N SER A 236 7.40 15.83 -20.27
CA SER A 236 6.01 15.90 -20.69
C SER A 236 5.44 14.51 -20.96
N HIS A 237 4.13 14.31 -20.78
CA HIS A 237 3.48 13.02 -21.08
C HIS A 237 3.64 12.58 -22.55
N LYS A 238 3.95 13.51 -23.47
CA LYS A 238 4.20 13.21 -24.88
C LYS A 238 5.61 12.64 -25.10
N ASP A 239 6.56 12.98 -24.24
CA ASP A 239 7.97 12.62 -24.40
C ASP A 239 8.37 11.38 -23.59
N LEU A 240 7.51 10.89 -22.70
CA LEU A 240 7.80 9.73 -21.85
C LEU A 240 8.13 8.48 -22.66
N HIS A 241 7.49 8.27 -23.81
CA HIS A 241 7.84 7.16 -24.70
C HIS A 241 9.26 7.32 -25.26
N ARG A 242 9.65 8.53 -25.67
CA ARG A 242 11.00 8.78 -26.17
C ARG A 242 12.04 8.57 -25.08
N LEU A 243 11.79 9.05 -23.86
CA LEU A 243 12.65 8.77 -22.71
C LEU A 243 12.82 7.25 -22.49
N ALA A 244 11.73 6.48 -22.56
CA ALA A 244 11.79 5.03 -22.42
C ALA A 244 12.59 4.36 -23.56
N VAL A 245 12.50 4.86 -24.79
CA VAL A 245 13.33 4.40 -25.91
C VAL A 245 14.81 4.69 -25.64
N ASP A 246 15.14 5.93 -25.26
CA ASP A 246 16.53 6.33 -24.96
C ASP A 246 17.13 5.48 -23.84
N ILE A 247 16.35 5.14 -22.81
CA ILE A 247 16.75 4.24 -21.72
C ILE A 247 16.93 2.80 -22.22
N ALA A 248 15.98 2.27 -23.01
CA ALA A 248 16.05 0.91 -23.52
C ALA A 248 17.27 0.71 -24.44
N GLU A 249 17.57 1.69 -25.30
CA GLU A 249 18.76 1.72 -26.14
C GLU A 249 20.05 1.76 -25.30
N ALA A 250 20.13 2.66 -24.31
CA ALA A 250 21.28 2.77 -23.42
C ALA A 250 21.54 1.48 -22.61
N LEU A 251 20.48 0.75 -22.28
CA LEU A 251 20.54 -0.53 -21.57
C LEU A 251 20.63 -1.74 -22.52
N ASP A 252 20.73 -1.53 -23.83
CA ASP A 252 20.87 -2.59 -24.84
C ASP A 252 19.74 -3.64 -24.72
N ILE A 253 18.49 -3.18 -24.55
CA ILE A 253 17.29 -4.01 -24.40
C ILE A 253 16.55 -4.07 -25.74
N HIS A 254 16.94 -5.03 -26.57
CA HIS A 254 16.42 -5.17 -27.93
C HIS A 254 14.98 -5.69 -27.99
N THR A 255 14.32 -5.42 -29.12
CA THR A 255 12.97 -5.92 -29.46
C THR A 255 12.85 -7.44 -29.43
N GLY A 256 13.95 -8.18 -29.59
CA GLY A 256 14.01 -9.65 -29.51
C GLY A 256 14.36 -10.22 -28.14
N SER A 257 14.66 -9.38 -27.14
CA SER A 257 14.98 -9.86 -25.79
C SER A 257 13.74 -10.49 -25.16
N LYS A 258 13.91 -11.68 -24.54
CA LYS A 258 12.86 -12.37 -23.76
C LYS A 258 12.65 -11.68 -22.41
N VAL A 259 12.32 -10.39 -22.44
CA VAL A 259 12.06 -9.58 -21.25
C VAL A 259 10.56 -9.44 -21.03
N GLU A 260 10.12 -9.66 -19.81
CA GLU A 260 8.74 -9.41 -19.42
C GLU A 260 8.50 -7.91 -19.27
N ALA A 261 7.40 -7.40 -19.84
CA ALA A 261 7.06 -5.98 -19.85
C ALA A 261 6.74 -5.38 -18.47
N GLN A 262 6.51 -6.20 -17.44
CA GLN A 262 6.23 -5.87 -16.03
C GLN A 262 5.24 -4.72 -15.79
N HIS A 263 4.07 -5.02 -15.25
CA HIS A 263 3.05 -4.00 -14.96
C HIS A 263 2.90 -3.76 -13.46
N SER A 264 2.67 -2.49 -13.11
CA SER A 264 2.41 -1.96 -11.77
C SER A 264 1.22 -1.00 -11.80
N LEU A 265 0.62 -0.71 -10.66
CA LEU A 265 -0.44 0.30 -10.57
C LEU A 265 0.10 1.67 -11.00
N ALA A 266 1.35 2.00 -10.64
CA ALA A 266 2.02 3.22 -11.10
C ALA A 266 2.12 3.29 -12.64
N SER A 267 2.49 2.17 -13.28
CA SER A 267 2.59 2.08 -14.75
C SER A 267 1.25 2.26 -15.47
N LEU A 268 0.16 1.84 -14.82
CA LEU A 268 -1.21 1.97 -15.32
C LEU A 268 -1.73 3.41 -15.16
N LEU A 269 -1.49 4.01 -13.99
CA LEU A 269 -1.94 5.37 -13.67
C LEU A 269 -1.16 6.44 -14.45
N THR A 270 0.05 6.13 -14.90
CA THR A 270 0.83 7.01 -15.78
C THR A 270 0.37 6.87 -17.22
N ARG A 271 -0.25 7.90 -17.79
CA ARG A 271 -0.73 7.88 -19.18
C ARG A 271 0.39 8.22 -20.17
N THR A 272 0.56 7.42 -21.21
CA THR A 272 1.37 7.77 -22.40
C THR A 272 0.47 8.10 -23.58
N VAL A 273 0.81 9.14 -24.35
CA VAL A 273 -0.03 9.63 -25.46
C VAL A 273 0.01 8.68 -26.65
N ARG A 274 1.21 8.26 -27.10
CA ARG A 274 1.46 7.29 -28.18
C ARG A 274 2.88 6.70 -28.04
N PRO A 275 3.15 5.52 -28.63
CA PRO A 275 2.21 4.54 -29.20
C PRO A 275 1.36 3.87 -28.12
N LYS A 276 0.38 3.04 -28.50
CA LYS A 276 -0.36 2.26 -27.50
C LYS A 276 0.60 1.27 -26.82
N LEU A 277 0.31 0.91 -25.56
CA LEU A 277 1.15 -0.04 -24.82
C LEU A 277 1.28 -1.38 -25.55
N ALA A 278 0.20 -1.88 -26.16
CA ALA A 278 0.18 -3.11 -26.95
C ALA A 278 1.05 -3.05 -28.23
N GLU A 279 1.36 -1.85 -28.71
CA GLU A 279 2.20 -1.60 -29.90
C GLU A 279 3.65 -1.27 -29.50
N THR A 280 3.93 -1.17 -28.20
CA THR A 280 5.25 -0.79 -27.68
C THR A 280 6.13 -2.03 -27.53
N PRO A 281 7.37 -2.04 -28.04
CA PRO A 281 8.29 -3.16 -27.85
C PRO A 281 8.46 -3.56 -26.37
N PRO A 282 8.64 -4.85 -26.04
CA PRO A 282 8.80 -5.31 -24.66
C PRO A 282 9.94 -4.61 -23.91
N GLY A 283 11.09 -4.39 -24.55
CA GLY A 283 12.24 -3.69 -23.93
C GLY A 283 11.95 -2.23 -23.58
N VAL A 284 11.26 -1.51 -24.47
CA VAL A 284 10.82 -0.13 -24.23
C VAL A 284 9.75 -0.09 -23.14
N THR A 285 8.85 -1.08 -23.11
CA THR A 285 7.84 -1.19 -22.06
C THR A 285 8.47 -1.46 -20.69
N LEU A 286 9.46 -2.35 -20.62
CA LEU A 286 10.23 -2.58 -19.39
C LEU A 286 10.92 -1.30 -18.91
N ALA A 287 11.64 -0.59 -19.80
CA ALA A 287 12.31 0.66 -19.48
C ALA A 287 11.32 1.72 -18.96
N ARG A 288 10.18 1.88 -19.64
CA ARG A 288 9.08 2.76 -19.21
C ARG A 288 8.57 2.39 -17.81
N ASN A 289 8.26 1.12 -17.58
CA ASN A 289 7.63 0.70 -16.34
C ASN A 289 8.62 0.75 -15.16
N ALA A 290 9.91 0.50 -15.43
CA ALA A 290 11.00 0.71 -14.47
C ALA A 290 11.12 2.18 -14.07
N ILE A 291 11.17 3.11 -15.02
CA ILE A 291 11.30 4.55 -14.71
C ILE A 291 10.07 5.10 -13.98
N VAL A 292 8.86 4.65 -14.35
CA VAL A 292 7.63 5.05 -13.68
C VAL A 292 7.58 4.51 -12.24
N SER A 293 7.88 3.23 -12.05
CA SER A 293 7.88 2.63 -10.70
C SER A 293 8.93 3.30 -9.80
N LEU A 294 10.12 3.56 -10.35
CA LEU A 294 11.17 4.31 -9.69
C LEU A 294 10.69 5.70 -9.26
N ALA A 295 10.09 6.45 -10.19
CA ALA A 295 9.72 7.83 -9.93
C ALA A 295 8.61 7.94 -8.87
N HIS A 296 7.61 7.06 -8.95
CA HIS A 296 6.55 6.99 -7.94
C HIS A 296 7.10 6.52 -6.58
N ALA A 297 8.06 5.58 -6.54
CA ALA A 297 8.72 5.18 -5.30
C ALA A 297 9.50 6.34 -4.63
N ILE A 298 10.22 7.14 -5.41
CA ILE A 298 10.93 8.32 -4.89
C ILE A 298 9.96 9.39 -4.39
N GLN A 299 8.87 9.65 -5.13
CA GLN A 299 7.83 10.58 -4.66
C GLN A 299 7.15 10.09 -3.38
N PHE A 300 6.78 8.81 -3.35
CA PHE A 300 6.08 8.22 -2.21
C PHE A 300 6.95 8.26 -0.95
N THR A 301 8.24 7.88 -1.06
CA THR A 301 9.18 7.99 0.07
C THR A 301 9.39 9.44 0.49
N ASN A 302 9.48 10.40 -0.44
CA ASN A 302 9.51 11.82 -0.08
C ASN A 302 8.24 12.27 0.66
N ALA A 303 7.06 11.84 0.22
CA ALA A 303 5.80 12.14 0.92
C ALA A 303 5.78 11.57 2.35
N VAL A 304 6.35 10.38 2.56
CA VAL A 304 6.52 9.80 3.91
C VAL A 304 7.41 10.67 4.80
N HIS A 305 8.50 11.20 4.27
CA HIS A 305 9.38 12.09 5.04
C HIS A 305 8.78 13.47 5.32
N HIS A 306 7.81 13.86 4.52
CA HIS A 306 7.02 15.08 4.68
C HIS A 306 5.59 14.75 5.13
N ALA A 307 5.40 13.66 5.90
CA ALA A 307 4.07 13.16 6.22
C ALA A 307 3.14 14.19 6.87
N GLY A 308 3.70 15.16 7.62
CA GLY A 308 2.94 16.26 8.23
C GLY A 308 2.32 17.24 7.23
N ASP A 309 2.78 17.25 5.97
CA ASP A 309 2.27 18.12 4.91
C ASP A 309 1.03 17.51 4.20
N TYR A 310 0.65 16.29 4.54
CA TYR A 310 -0.40 15.54 3.86
C TYR A 310 -1.51 15.10 4.84
N PRO A 311 -2.77 15.00 4.36
CA PRO A 311 -3.83 14.39 5.16
C PRO A 311 -3.59 12.88 5.34
N ASN A 312 -4.41 12.25 6.18
CA ASN A 312 -4.46 10.79 6.23
C ASN A 312 -5.16 10.24 4.97
N PHE A 313 -4.79 9.02 4.59
CA PHE A 313 -5.33 8.32 3.42
C PHE A 313 -5.78 6.91 3.79
N PRO A 314 -6.70 6.29 3.01
CA PRO A 314 -7.14 4.93 3.28
C PRO A 314 -5.97 3.95 3.36
N ALA A 315 -5.88 3.23 4.47
CA ALA A 315 -4.78 2.33 4.80
C ALA A 315 -4.65 1.21 3.78
N ALA A 316 -5.77 0.60 3.39
CA ALA A 316 -5.82 -0.48 2.41
C ALA A 316 -5.18 -0.05 1.07
N LEU A 317 -5.52 1.14 0.57
CA LEU A 317 -4.97 1.69 -0.66
C LEU A 317 -3.49 2.05 -0.50
N THR A 318 -3.16 2.79 0.55
CA THR A 318 -1.81 3.33 0.79
C THR A 318 -0.78 2.22 0.97
N ILE A 319 -1.06 1.23 1.82
CA ILE A 319 -0.16 0.11 2.08
C ILE A 319 -0.04 -0.79 0.85
N SER A 320 -1.14 -1.06 0.14
CA SER A 320 -1.11 -1.88 -1.07
C SER A 320 -0.30 -1.23 -2.18
N TYR A 321 -0.45 0.08 -2.35
CA TYR A 321 0.32 0.83 -3.32
C TYR A 321 1.81 0.85 -2.98
N ALA A 322 2.18 1.10 -1.72
CA ALA A 322 3.57 1.03 -1.26
C ALA A 322 4.22 -0.34 -1.51
N LYS A 323 3.48 -1.44 -1.27
CA LYS A 323 3.94 -2.81 -1.57
C LYS A 323 4.10 -3.06 -3.06
N ASP A 324 3.18 -2.57 -3.88
CA ASP A 324 3.29 -2.65 -5.35
C ASP A 324 4.54 -1.91 -5.83
N LEU A 325 4.80 -0.69 -5.37
CA LEU A 325 6.00 0.08 -5.73
C LEU A 325 7.30 -0.66 -5.39
N SER A 326 7.41 -1.20 -4.17
CA SER A 326 8.57 -2.01 -3.76
C SER A 326 8.74 -3.24 -4.66
N ARG A 327 7.64 -3.96 -4.94
CA ARG A 327 7.66 -5.14 -5.81
C ARG A 327 8.07 -4.79 -7.24
N SER A 328 7.54 -3.71 -7.81
CA SER A 328 7.83 -3.29 -9.17
C SER A 328 9.27 -2.83 -9.35
N CYS A 329 9.82 -2.07 -8.40
CA CYS A 329 11.24 -1.71 -8.42
C CYS A 329 12.14 -2.95 -8.33
N LYS A 330 11.79 -3.91 -7.45
CA LYS A 330 12.54 -5.17 -7.32
C LYS A 330 12.48 -6.00 -8.60
N ARG A 331 11.29 -6.16 -9.20
CA ARG A 331 11.12 -6.89 -10.47
C ARG A 331 11.93 -6.23 -11.59
N ALA A 332 11.95 -4.90 -11.66
CA ALA A 332 12.75 -4.18 -12.66
C ALA A 332 14.25 -4.46 -12.46
N ALA A 333 14.74 -4.43 -11.21
CA ALA A 333 16.12 -4.77 -10.88
C ALA A 333 16.47 -6.21 -11.29
N ASP A 334 15.57 -7.16 -11.03
CA ASP A 334 15.76 -8.58 -11.37
C ASP A 334 15.80 -8.78 -12.89
N ALA A 335 14.89 -8.16 -13.64
CA ALA A 335 14.90 -8.22 -15.10
C ALA A 335 16.21 -7.67 -15.68
N LEU A 336 16.68 -6.53 -15.20
CA LEU A 336 17.96 -5.96 -15.65
C LEU A 336 19.16 -6.85 -15.29
N SER A 337 19.13 -7.50 -14.13
CA SER A 337 20.18 -8.42 -13.70
C SER A 337 20.22 -9.69 -14.55
N THR A 338 19.09 -10.16 -15.07
CA THR A 338 19.05 -11.32 -15.98
C THR A 338 19.50 -11.01 -17.41
N LEU A 339 19.59 -9.73 -17.78
CA LEU A 339 20.12 -9.30 -19.07
C LEU A 339 21.65 -9.22 -19.09
N ALA A 340 22.30 -9.26 -17.92
CA ALA A 340 23.74 -9.11 -17.72
C ALA A 340 24.55 -10.29 -18.29
#